data_AF-A0A2J7QQH1-F1
#
_entry.id   AF-A0A2J7QQH1-F1
#
_cell.length_a   1.000
_cell.length_b   1.000
_cell.length_c   1.000
_cell.angle_alpha   90.00
_cell.angle_beta   90.00
_cell.angle_gamma   90.00
#
_symmetry.space_group_name_H-M   'P 1'
#
loop_
_entity.id
_entity.type
_entity.pdbx_description
1 polymer ?
#
loop_
_entity_poly.entity_id
_entity_poly.type
_entity_poly.pdbx_seq_one_letter_code
_entity_poly.pdbx_strand_id
1 'polypeptide(L)'
;MEESRAMKRVYLSTPNVTCNDGSPAGFYLRRSHGSQRWIVFLEGGWYCYDHQSCLTRWQRLRHLMTSHHWPETRSAGGILSVNPEENQFWWNANHVLVPYCTSDSWSGTRVEPDEESQFSFMGAAVVRQVVEDLLPLGLQNASLLLLAGSSAGGTGVMLNLDPIAGLLHMGYGLTHITVRGVSDSGWFLDRAPYSQDGHSLAPLDAVKKGIRLWQGQVPLECQACYPSEPWRCYFGYRAYPTLSSPLFVFQWLFDEAQMTADNVGAPVTKQQWDYIHQMGDSLRSSFHNVSAVFAPSCISHSVLTKKDWQSIKIDEISLPQALRCWEMSHPHQNTSTAMST
;
A
#
# COMPACT_ATOMS: atom_id res chain seq x y z
N MET A 1 7.35 -28.91 12.96
CA MET A 1 7.92 -28.62 11.62
C MET A 1 7.19 -27.49 10.88
N GLU A 2 6.05 -26.99 11.36
CA GLU A 2 5.28 -25.91 10.70
C GLU A 2 5.65 -24.50 11.24
N GLU A 3 6.06 -24.42 12.50
CA GLU A 3 6.56 -23.20 13.17
C GLU A 3 7.78 -22.56 12.48
N SER A 4 8.58 -23.30 11.71
CA SER A 4 9.76 -22.76 11.05
C SER A 4 9.45 -22.00 9.74
N ARG A 5 8.19 -22.01 9.28
CA ARG A 5 7.79 -21.35 8.02
C ARG A 5 7.01 -20.05 8.21
N ALA A 6 6.43 -19.78 9.37
CA ALA A 6 5.64 -18.57 9.60
C ALA A 6 6.53 -17.34 9.90
N MET A 7 6.02 -16.14 9.64
CA MET A 7 6.65 -14.90 10.09
C MET A 7 6.36 -14.69 11.59
N LYS A 8 7.35 -14.26 12.37
CA LYS A 8 7.25 -14.06 13.82
C LYS A 8 6.99 -12.60 14.15
N ARG A 9 6.11 -12.32 15.10
CA ARG A 9 5.80 -10.97 15.56
C ARG A 9 7.00 -10.33 16.23
N VAL A 10 7.23 -9.06 15.91
CA VAL A 10 8.22 -8.16 16.51
C VAL A 10 7.49 -6.84 16.80
N TYR A 11 7.48 -6.42 18.06
CA TYR A 11 7.02 -5.08 18.41
C TYR A 11 8.09 -4.05 18.08
N LEU A 12 7.68 -2.82 17.77
CA LEU A 12 8.62 -1.74 17.47
C LEU A 12 9.53 -1.44 18.67
N SER A 13 10.77 -1.04 18.38
CA SER A 13 11.75 -0.66 19.40
C SER A 13 11.35 0.63 20.13
N THR A 14 10.61 1.52 19.46
CA THR A 14 10.10 2.77 20.02
C THR A 14 8.68 2.58 20.57
N PRO A 15 8.47 2.58 21.91
CA PRO A 15 7.18 2.28 22.52
C PRO A 15 6.11 3.35 22.26
N ASN A 16 6.52 4.56 21.86
CA ASN A 16 5.61 5.67 21.59
C ASN A 16 5.04 5.64 20.16
N VAL A 17 5.41 4.65 19.34
CA VAL A 17 4.80 4.43 18.03
C VAL A 17 3.73 3.34 18.16
N THR A 18 2.48 3.75 18.17
CA THR A 18 1.34 2.92 18.62
C THR A 18 0.29 2.71 17.53
N CYS A 19 -0.57 1.71 17.76
CA CYS A 19 -1.84 1.56 17.07
C CYS A 19 -2.85 2.61 17.55
N ASN A 20 -4.05 2.65 16.94
CA ASN A 20 -5.07 3.65 17.28
C ASN A 20 -5.40 3.73 18.78
N ASP A 21 -5.46 2.58 19.47
CA ASP A 21 -5.80 2.48 20.90
C ASP A 21 -4.62 2.65 21.86
N GLY A 22 -3.43 3.00 21.35
CA GLY A 22 -2.22 3.14 22.16
C GLY A 22 -1.46 1.84 22.42
N SER A 23 -1.96 0.69 21.96
CA SER A 23 -1.19 -0.57 22.01
C SER A 23 0.06 -0.50 21.10
N PRO A 24 1.16 -1.20 21.43
CA PRO A 24 2.40 -1.09 20.67
C PRO A 24 2.21 -1.62 19.24
N ALA A 25 2.61 -0.83 18.24
CA ALA A 25 2.65 -1.31 16.86
C ALA A 25 3.82 -2.29 16.65
N GLY A 26 3.87 -2.92 15.48
CA GLY A 26 4.88 -3.92 15.18
C GLY A 26 4.75 -4.49 13.78
N PHE A 27 5.54 -5.51 13.51
CA PHE A 27 5.58 -6.21 12.23
C PHE A 27 5.79 -7.71 12.46
N TYR A 28 5.57 -8.50 11.42
CA TYR A 28 5.94 -9.90 11.38
C TYR A 28 7.13 -10.09 10.45
N LEU A 29 8.16 -10.78 10.91
CA LEU A 29 9.39 -10.99 10.17
C LEU A 29 9.66 -12.48 9.95
N ARG A 30 10.05 -12.83 8.73
CA ARG A 30 10.74 -14.07 8.41
C ARG A 30 12.01 -13.77 7.62
N ARG A 31 13.14 -14.10 8.22
CA ARG A 31 14.47 -13.94 7.61
C ARG A 31 14.75 -15.08 6.65
N SER A 32 15.44 -14.76 5.56
CA SER A 32 16.01 -15.72 4.62
C SER A 32 17.51 -15.50 4.58
N HIS A 33 18.26 -16.37 5.29
CA HIS A 33 19.71 -16.25 5.39
C HIS A 33 20.36 -16.35 4.00
N GLY A 34 21.23 -15.39 3.68
CA GLY A 34 21.89 -15.28 2.37
C GLY A 34 21.11 -14.46 1.33
N SER A 35 19.84 -14.13 1.58
CA SER A 35 19.07 -13.23 0.71
C SER A 35 19.29 -11.78 1.08
N GLN A 36 19.66 -10.97 0.08
CA GLN A 36 19.77 -9.51 0.20
C GLN A 36 18.50 -8.79 -0.29
N ARG A 37 17.44 -9.53 -0.63
CA ARG A 37 16.15 -8.99 -1.07
C ARG A 37 15.19 -8.92 0.12
N TRP A 38 14.49 -7.80 0.24
CA TRP A 38 13.50 -7.55 1.28
C TRP A 38 12.17 -7.15 0.65
N ILE A 39 11.09 -7.74 1.17
CA ILE A 39 9.73 -7.31 0.87
C ILE A 39 9.10 -6.85 2.18
N VAL A 40 8.75 -5.57 2.24
CA VAL A 40 7.95 -4.98 3.33
C VAL A 40 6.55 -4.77 2.80
N PHE A 41 5.59 -5.50 3.35
CA PHE A 41 4.21 -5.48 2.90
C PHE A 41 3.31 -4.74 3.89
N LEU A 42 2.61 -3.72 3.42
CA LEU A 42 1.65 -2.93 4.17
C LEU A 42 0.24 -3.52 3.99
N GLU A 43 -0.38 -3.98 5.08
CA GLU A 43 -1.78 -4.40 5.04
C GLU A 43 -2.72 -3.22 4.74
N GLY A 44 -3.89 -3.55 4.20
CA GLY A 44 -4.97 -2.60 3.99
C GLY A 44 -6.15 -2.84 4.92
N GLY A 45 -7.27 -2.17 4.63
CA GLY A 45 -8.52 -2.38 5.35
C GLY A 45 -9.26 -1.08 5.64
N TRP A 46 -9.52 -0.27 4.61
CA TRP A 46 -10.22 1.03 4.74
C TRP A 46 -9.54 2.00 5.74
N TYR A 47 -10.27 2.95 6.28
CA TYR A 47 -9.80 3.96 7.23
C TYR A 47 -11.02 4.53 7.99
N CYS A 48 -10.78 5.37 8.98
CA CYS A 48 -11.84 6.17 9.62
C CYS A 48 -11.41 7.65 9.67
N TYR A 49 -12.34 8.59 9.52
CA TYR A 49 -12.04 9.98 9.18
C TYR A 49 -12.73 11.01 10.07
N ASP A 50 -13.52 10.57 11.04
CA ASP A 50 -14.15 11.36 12.09
C ASP A 50 -14.46 10.49 13.32
N HIS A 51 -14.87 11.11 14.43
CA HIS A 51 -15.20 10.39 15.67
C HIS A 51 -16.19 9.24 15.42
N GLN A 52 -17.28 9.48 14.69
CA GLN A 52 -18.33 8.49 14.48
C GLN A 52 -17.85 7.29 13.64
N SER A 53 -17.12 7.53 12.56
CA SER A 53 -16.55 6.46 11.73
C SER A 53 -15.50 5.66 12.51
N CYS A 54 -14.67 6.30 13.33
CA CYS A 54 -13.67 5.61 14.15
C CYS A 54 -14.31 4.79 15.27
N LEU A 55 -15.34 5.31 15.94
CA LEU A 55 -16.09 4.54 16.94
C LEU A 55 -16.77 3.31 16.32
N THR A 56 -17.38 3.49 15.15
CA THR A 56 -18.01 2.39 14.40
C THR A 56 -16.98 1.34 14.02
N ARG A 57 -15.79 1.77 13.55
CA ARG A 57 -14.67 0.90 13.22
C ARG A 57 -14.15 0.17 14.45
N TRP A 58 -14.04 0.83 15.60
CA TRP A 58 -13.63 0.21 16.86
C TRP A 58 -14.59 -0.89 17.34
N GLN A 59 -15.88 -0.71 17.10
CA GLN A 59 -16.91 -1.69 17.45
C GLN A 59 -16.95 -2.88 16.48
N ARG A 60 -16.75 -2.65 15.18
CA ARG A 60 -16.93 -3.68 14.13
C ARG A 60 -15.64 -4.34 13.64
N LEU A 61 -14.54 -3.62 13.66
CA LEU A 61 -13.25 -3.98 13.05
C LEU A 61 -12.08 -3.69 13.99
N ARG A 62 -12.25 -3.95 15.30
CA ARG A 62 -11.25 -3.65 16.34
C ARG A 62 -9.85 -4.17 16.02
N HIS A 63 -9.73 -5.33 15.37
CA HIS A 63 -8.46 -5.93 14.97
C HIS A 63 -7.61 -5.06 14.03
N LEU A 64 -8.19 -4.03 13.39
CA LEU A 64 -7.51 -3.03 12.57
C LEU A 64 -7.21 -1.72 13.33
N MET A 65 -7.33 -1.73 14.66
CA MET A 65 -7.14 -0.57 15.53
C MET A 65 -6.33 -0.90 16.80
N THR A 66 -5.93 -2.16 17.00
CA THR A 66 -5.19 -2.63 18.18
C THR A 66 -4.24 -3.77 17.81
N SER A 67 -3.15 -3.90 18.56
CA SER A 67 -2.24 -5.04 18.51
C SER A 67 -2.47 -6.08 19.61
N HIS A 68 -3.36 -5.83 20.58
CA HIS A 68 -3.56 -6.71 21.75
C HIS A 68 -3.90 -8.17 21.41
N HIS A 69 -4.53 -8.40 20.24
CA HIS A 69 -4.96 -9.73 19.80
C HIS A 69 -4.15 -10.27 18.63
N TRP A 70 -2.99 -9.66 18.33
CA TRP A 70 -2.11 -10.18 17.30
C TRP A 70 -1.55 -11.56 17.71
N PRO A 71 -1.59 -12.57 16.83
CA PRO A 71 -0.95 -13.85 17.11
C PRO A 71 0.57 -13.71 17.13
N GLU A 72 1.28 -14.67 17.74
CA GLU A 72 2.75 -14.68 17.76
C GLU A 72 3.36 -14.89 16.37
N THR A 73 2.65 -15.60 15.50
CA THR A 73 3.08 -15.87 14.14
C THR A 73 1.96 -15.62 13.13
N ARG A 74 2.35 -15.27 11.89
CA ARG A 74 1.43 -15.16 10.75
C ARG A 74 2.04 -15.78 9.50
N SER A 75 1.16 -16.35 8.68
CA SER A 75 1.45 -16.79 7.33
C SER A 75 0.65 -15.94 6.36
N ALA A 76 1.26 -15.60 5.22
CA ALA A 76 0.63 -14.91 4.11
C ALA A 76 0.99 -15.63 2.82
N GLY A 77 0.07 -15.62 1.86
CA GLY A 77 0.27 -16.22 0.54
C GLY A 77 0.91 -15.24 -0.44
N GLY A 78 0.80 -15.58 -1.72
CA GLY A 78 1.23 -14.78 -2.85
C GLY A 78 2.70 -14.37 -2.74
N ILE A 79 2.97 -13.08 -2.87
CA ILE A 79 4.32 -12.48 -2.84
C ILE A 79 5.06 -12.71 -1.51
N LEU A 80 4.35 -13.05 -0.43
CA LEU A 80 4.93 -13.38 0.88
C LEU A 80 4.99 -14.89 1.14
N SER A 81 4.62 -15.74 0.18
CA SER A 81 4.73 -17.20 0.35
C SER A 81 6.18 -17.66 0.23
N VAL A 82 6.53 -18.71 0.99
CA VAL A 82 7.82 -19.44 0.84
C VAL A 82 7.70 -20.64 -0.09
N ASN A 83 6.51 -20.93 -0.59
CA ASN A 83 6.33 -21.99 -1.58
C ASN A 83 6.79 -21.48 -2.95
N PRO A 84 7.87 -22.03 -3.55
CA PRO A 84 8.32 -21.60 -4.88
C PRO A 84 7.28 -21.86 -5.99
N GLU A 85 6.35 -22.80 -5.81
CA GLU A 85 5.25 -23.01 -6.76
C GLU A 85 4.19 -21.90 -6.71
N GLU A 86 4.11 -21.16 -5.60
CA GLU A 86 3.20 -20.03 -5.40
C GLU A 86 3.92 -18.70 -5.65
N ASN A 87 5.19 -18.58 -5.23
CA ASN A 87 6.01 -17.37 -5.29
C ASN A 87 7.34 -17.64 -6.02
N GLN A 88 7.28 -17.77 -7.34
CA GLN A 88 8.39 -18.26 -8.15
C GLN A 88 9.67 -17.43 -8.00
N PHE A 89 9.57 -16.10 -7.88
CA PHE A 89 10.72 -15.20 -7.95
C PHE A 89 11.18 -14.66 -6.59
N TRP A 90 10.30 -14.58 -5.60
CA TRP A 90 10.59 -13.96 -4.30
C TRP A 90 10.41 -14.88 -3.09
N TRP A 91 10.14 -16.18 -3.27
CA TRP A 91 9.94 -17.11 -2.14
C TRP A 91 11.09 -17.14 -1.11
N ASN A 92 12.31 -16.82 -1.55
CA ASN A 92 13.50 -16.77 -0.71
C ASN A 92 13.90 -15.34 -0.28
N ALA A 93 13.05 -14.33 -0.46
CA ALA A 93 13.27 -12.99 0.09
C ALA A 93 13.12 -12.99 1.63
N ASN A 94 13.66 -11.97 2.27
CA ASN A 94 13.25 -11.61 3.62
C ASN A 94 11.84 -11.03 3.55
N HIS A 95 10.92 -11.60 4.30
CA HIS A 95 9.51 -11.24 4.24
C HIS A 95 9.11 -10.51 5.52
N VAL A 96 8.51 -9.33 5.34
CA VAL A 96 7.99 -8.50 6.42
C VAL A 96 6.53 -8.18 6.11
N LEU A 97 5.64 -8.45 7.06
CA LEU A 97 4.23 -8.08 7.02
C LEU A 97 3.96 -7.07 8.13
N VAL A 98 3.54 -5.86 7.77
CA VAL A 98 3.20 -4.79 8.70
C VAL A 98 1.68 -4.74 8.84
N PRO A 99 1.10 -5.17 9.98
CA PRO A 99 -0.33 -5.14 10.14
C PRO A 99 -0.86 -3.72 10.26
N TYR A 100 -2.02 -3.49 9.66
CA TYR A 100 -2.64 -2.18 9.62
C TYR A 100 -3.50 -1.94 10.86
N CYS A 101 -2.98 -1.16 11.80
CA CYS A 101 -3.68 -0.82 13.05
C CYS A 101 -3.86 0.69 13.29
N THR A 102 -3.63 1.52 12.27
CA THR A 102 -3.59 2.99 12.39
C THR A 102 -4.75 3.69 11.70
N SER A 103 -5.54 2.99 10.87
CA SER A 103 -6.79 3.51 10.27
C SER A 103 -6.67 4.82 9.46
N ASP A 104 -5.48 5.15 8.99
CA ASP A 104 -5.09 6.44 8.38
C ASP A 104 -4.41 6.28 7.00
N SER A 105 -4.60 5.14 6.34
CA SER A 105 -3.95 4.81 5.06
C SER A 105 -2.43 4.97 5.08
N TRP A 106 -1.81 4.71 6.24
CA TRP A 106 -0.36 4.81 6.46
C TRP A 106 0.21 6.23 6.37
N SER A 107 -0.62 7.24 6.62
CA SER A 107 -0.22 8.65 6.45
C SER A 107 -0.06 9.42 7.76
N GLY A 108 -0.64 8.94 8.86
CA GLY A 108 -0.79 9.74 10.07
C GLY A 108 0.52 9.98 10.81
N THR A 109 0.62 11.18 11.40
CA THR A 109 1.70 11.58 12.31
C THR A 109 1.18 12.05 13.67
N ARG A 110 -0.12 11.88 13.95
CA ARG A 110 -0.73 12.27 15.22
C ARG A 110 -0.37 11.26 16.31
N VAL A 111 0.54 11.68 17.19
CA VAL A 111 0.99 10.91 18.36
C VAL A 111 -0.07 10.91 19.47
N GLU A 112 -0.48 12.10 19.91
CA GLU A 112 -1.46 12.25 20.99
C GLU A 112 -2.87 11.92 20.51
N PRO A 113 -3.68 11.17 21.30
CA PRO A 113 -5.05 10.89 20.95
C PRO A 113 -5.83 12.16 20.60
N ASP A 114 -6.56 12.12 19.49
CA ASP A 114 -7.43 13.23 19.11
C ASP A 114 -8.49 13.50 20.20
N GLU A 115 -8.75 14.77 20.51
CA GLU A 115 -9.66 15.15 21.60
C GLU A 115 -11.07 14.59 21.41
N GLU A 116 -11.55 14.52 20.17
CA GLU A 116 -12.87 13.96 19.88
C GLU A 116 -12.78 12.45 19.70
N SER A 117 -11.92 11.96 18.81
CA SER A 117 -11.90 10.53 18.46
C SER A 117 -11.29 9.63 19.55
N GLN A 118 -10.47 10.18 20.44
CA GLN A 118 -9.72 9.44 21.47
C GLN A 118 -8.76 8.39 20.89
N PHE A 119 -8.32 8.57 19.64
CA PHE A 119 -7.41 7.65 18.94
C PHE A 119 -6.18 8.38 18.41
N SER A 120 -5.04 7.69 18.40
CA SER A 120 -3.80 8.13 17.73
C SER A 120 -3.80 7.68 16.27
N PHE A 121 -3.06 8.37 15.39
CA PHE A 121 -2.95 8.02 13.97
C PHE A 121 -1.49 8.14 13.54
N MET A 122 -0.78 7.02 13.55
CA MET A 122 0.70 6.99 13.46
C MET A 122 1.20 6.18 12.26
N GLY A 123 0.40 6.01 11.21
CA GLY A 123 0.71 5.15 10.08
C GLY A 123 2.06 5.44 9.43
N ALA A 124 2.38 6.71 9.14
CA ALA A 124 3.66 7.06 8.53
C ALA A 124 4.85 6.80 9.49
N ALA A 125 4.64 7.07 10.79
CA ALA A 125 5.63 6.78 11.83
C ALA A 125 5.87 5.28 12.01
N VAL A 126 4.82 4.45 11.91
CA VAL A 126 4.94 2.98 11.93
C VAL A 126 5.78 2.50 10.75
N VAL A 127 5.49 2.93 9.51
CA VAL A 127 6.27 2.51 8.33
C VAL A 127 7.74 2.89 8.50
N ARG A 128 8.01 4.13 8.92
CA ARG A 128 9.37 4.60 9.19
C ARG A 128 10.09 3.73 10.23
N GLN A 129 9.47 3.53 11.40
CA GLN A 129 10.08 2.80 12.50
C GLN A 129 10.31 1.32 12.16
N VAL A 130 9.40 0.69 11.41
CA VAL A 130 9.62 -0.67 10.88
C VAL A 130 10.90 -0.72 10.07
N VAL A 131 11.10 0.21 9.12
CA VAL A 131 12.31 0.22 8.29
C VAL A 131 13.57 0.43 9.14
N GLU A 132 13.53 1.33 10.12
CA GLU A 132 14.65 1.56 11.07
C GLU A 132 14.96 0.30 11.90
N ASP A 133 13.94 -0.37 12.43
CA ASP A 133 14.10 -1.61 13.22
C ASP A 133 14.64 -2.78 12.37
N LEU A 134 14.36 -2.80 11.06
CA LEU A 134 14.88 -3.80 10.15
C LEU A 134 16.37 -3.61 9.81
N LEU A 135 16.92 -2.40 9.95
CA LEU A 135 18.34 -2.12 9.67
C LEU A 135 19.30 -3.03 10.45
N PRO A 136 19.29 -3.05 11.81
CA PRO A 136 20.15 -3.94 12.58
C PRO A 136 19.79 -5.42 12.40
N LEU A 137 18.56 -5.72 11.96
CA LEU A 137 18.14 -7.09 11.63
C LEU A 137 18.66 -7.57 10.27
N GLY A 138 19.35 -6.70 9.52
CA GLY A 138 20.11 -7.03 8.32
C GLY A 138 19.68 -6.28 7.06
N LEU A 139 18.69 -5.39 7.12
CA LEU A 139 18.28 -4.57 5.97
C LEU A 139 19.41 -3.65 5.51
N GLN A 140 20.32 -3.24 6.41
CA GLN A 140 21.51 -2.44 6.05
C GLN A 140 22.39 -3.11 4.97
N ASN A 141 22.35 -4.44 4.86
CA ASN A 141 23.12 -5.23 3.89
C ASN A 141 22.29 -5.65 2.66
N ALA A 142 21.10 -5.07 2.48
CA ALA A 142 20.24 -5.38 1.36
C ALA A 142 20.80 -4.85 0.03
N SER A 143 20.38 -5.47 -1.07
CA SER A 143 20.54 -4.93 -2.42
C SER A 143 19.23 -4.34 -2.95
N LEU A 144 18.10 -4.86 -2.46
CA LEU A 144 16.76 -4.42 -2.85
C LEU A 144 15.81 -4.42 -1.64
N LEU A 145 15.10 -3.30 -1.49
CA LEU A 145 13.89 -3.18 -0.67
C LEU A 145 12.69 -2.93 -1.60
N LEU A 146 11.75 -3.88 -1.58
CA LEU A 146 10.44 -3.74 -2.23
C LEU A 146 9.40 -3.36 -1.16
N LEU A 147 8.91 -2.14 -1.21
CA LEU A 147 7.77 -1.69 -0.41
C LEU A 147 6.47 -2.03 -1.16
N ALA A 148 5.74 -3.04 -0.70
CA ALA A 148 4.51 -3.50 -1.31
C ALA A 148 3.32 -3.24 -0.39
N GLY A 149 2.11 -3.20 -0.93
CA GLY A 149 0.92 -3.10 -0.11
C GLY A 149 -0.36 -3.22 -0.93
N SER A 150 -1.43 -3.67 -0.28
CA SER A 150 -2.74 -3.85 -0.91
C SER A 150 -3.79 -2.92 -0.32
N SER A 151 -4.75 -2.45 -1.13
CA SER A 151 -5.84 -1.56 -0.70
C SER A 151 -5.29 -0.26 -0.10
N ALA A 152 -5.73 0.14 1.10
CA ALA A 152 -5.14 1.26 1.85
C ALA A 152 -3.62 1.13 2.04
N GLY A 153 -3.07 -0.10 2.10
CA GLY A 153 -1.63 -0.37 2.07
C GLY A 153 -0.98 -0.01 0.75
N GLY A 154 -1.67 -0.21 -0.38
CA GLY A 154 -1.21 0.21 -1.70
C GLY A 154 -1.17 1.73 -1.86
N THR A 155 -2.16 2.44 -1.29
CA THR A 155 -2.09 3.90 -1.13
C THR A 155 -0.93 4.30 -0.22
N GLY A 156 -0.76 3.59 0.90
CA GLY A 156 0.35 3.76 1.83
C GLY A 156 1.73 3.61 1.19
N VAL A 157 1.90 2.69 0.24
CA VAL A 157 3.14 2.58 -0.56
C VAL A 157 3.40 3.89 -1.29
N MET A 158 2.42 4.43 -2.03
CA MET A 158 2.61 5.67 -2.79
C MET A 158 2.94 6.87 -1.89
N LEU A 159 2.37 6.93 -0.68
CA LEU A 159 2.62 8.01 0.27
C LEU A 159 3.99 7.91 0.96
N ASN A 160 4.51 6.70 1.17
CA ASN A 160 5.72 6.46 1.97
C ASN A 160 6.95 6.04 1.14
N LEU A 161 6.81 5.74 -0.15
CA LEU A 161 7.90 5.20 -0.97
C LEU A 161 9.13 6.12 -1.01
N ASP A 162 8.94 7.38 -1.43
CA ASP A 162 10.03 8.36 -1.48
C ASP A 162 10.56 8.74 -0.08
N PRO A 163 9.71 8.94 0.96
CA PRO A 163 10.18 9.08 2.34
C PRO A 163 11.08 7.94 2.81
N ILE A 164 10.76 6.68 2.49
CA ILE A 164 11.58 5.52 2.84
C ILE A 164 12.87 5.46 2.01
N ALA A 165 12.83 5.80 0.72
CA ALA A 165 14.04 5.93 -0.09
C ALA A 165 14.98 7.00 0.50
N GLY A 166 14.45 8.18 0.80
CA GLY A 166 15.20 9.27 1.44
C GLY A 166 15.75 8.89 2.81
N LEU A 167 14.99 8.15 3.63
CA LEU A 167 15.46 7.61 4.91
C LEU A 167 16.71 6.75 4.74
N LEU A 168 16.68 5.79 3.82
CA LEU A 168 17.80 4.87 3.62
C LEU A 168 19.01 5.57 2.98
N HIS A 169 18.78 6.36 1.93
CA HIS A 169 19.86 6.96 1.14
C HIS A 169 20.49 8.17 1.83
N MET A 170 19.66 9.09 2.32
CA MET A 170 20.13 10.35 2.93
C MET A 170 20.26 10.22 4.45
N GLY A 171 19.32 9.53 5.11
CA GLY A 171 19.33 9.39 6.56
C GLY A 171 20.40 8.41 7.08
N TYR A 172 20.60 7.29 6.39
CA TYR A 172 21.54 6.24 6.80
C TYR A 172 22.73 6.04 5.83
N GLY A 173 22.81 6.79 4.73
CA GLY A 173 23.91 6.67 3.75
C GLY A 173 23.90 5.37 2.93
N LEU A 174 22.80 4.60 2.95
CA LEU A 174 22.68 3.27 2.35
C LEU A 174 22.28 3.35 0.86
N THR A 175 23.01 4.14 0.08
CA THR A 175 22.74 4.41 -1.34
C THR A 175 22.86 3.16 -2.24
N HIS A 176 23.49 2.08 -1.76
CA HIS A 176 23.55 0.80 -2.45
C HIS A 176 22.22 0.03 -2.43
N ILE A 177 21.28 0.36 -1.55
CA ILE A 177 19.99 -0.30 -1.47
C ILE A 177 19.07 0.29 -2.54
N THR A 178 18.68 -0.51 -3.52
CA THR A 178 17.63 -0.12 -4.47
C THR A 178 16.28 -0.14 -3.75
N VAL A 179 15.51 0.95 -3.83
CA VAL A 179 14.15 1.04 -3.24
C VAL A 179 13.12 1.12 -4.36
N ARG A 180 12.11 0.24 -4.31
CA ARG A 180 11.02 0.19 -5.29
C ARG A 180 9.68 -0.08 -4.62
N GLY A 181 8.59 0.34 -5.27
CA GLY A 181 7.24 0.20 -4.74
C GLY A 181 6.34 -0.72 -5.57
N VAL A 182 5.41 -1.43 -4.93
CA VAL A 182 4.28 -2.10 -5.58
C VAL A 182 2.98 -1.68 -4.90
N SER A 183 2.14 -0.94 -5.63
CA SER A 183 0.80 -0.58 -5.17
C SER A 183 -0.22 -1.55 -5.80
N ASP A 184 -0.87 -2.36 -4.97
CA ASP A 184 -1.95 -3.27 -5.39
C ASP A 184 -3.30 -2.74 -4.91
N SER A 185 -4.21 -2.46 -5.84
CA SER A 185 -5.58 -2.03 -5.53
C SER A 185 -5.63 -0.76 -4.64
N GLY A 186 -4.60 0.08 -4.75
CA GLY A 186 -4.45 1.34 -4.01
C GLY A 186 -4.64 2.58 -4.87
N TRP A 187 -4.98 2.41 -6.15
CA TRP A 187 -5.16 3.48 -7.12
C TRP A 187 -6.65 3.81 -7.27
N PHE A 188 -7.10 4.81 -6.52
CA PHE A 188 -8.49 5.27 -6.52
C PHE A 188 -8.69 6.53 -7.37
N LEU A 189 -9.95 6.80 -7.73
CA LEU A 189 -10.40 8.00 -8.43
C LEU A 189 -11.32 8.84 -7.53
N ASP A 190 -11.07 10.15 -7.48
CA ASP A 190 -11.92 11.19 -6.91
C ASP A 190 -13.04 11.58 -7.90
N ARG A 191 -13.97 10.66 -8.14
CA ARG A 191 -15.11 10.85 -9.05
C ARG A 191 -16.43 11.05 -8.32
N ALA A 192 -17.43 11.58 -9.04
CA ALA A 192 -18.78 11.71 -8.52
C ALA A 192 -19.41 10.32 -8.34
N PRO A 193 -20.03 10.02 -7.18
CA PRO A 193 -20.65 8.72 -6.94
C PRO A 193 -21.90 8.48 -7.80
N TYR A 194 -22.30 7.22 -7.95
CA TYR A 194 -23.49 6.80 -8.70
C TYR A 194 -24.79 7.34 -8.09
N SER A 195 -25.00 7.16 -6.77
CA SER A 195 -26.13 7.78 -6.06
C SER A 195 -25.62 8.69 -4.93
N GLN A 196 -26.26 9.85 -4.79
CA GLN A 196 -25.97 10.86 -3.77
C GLN A 196 -26.83 10.70 -2.51
N ASP A 197 -27.38 9.50 -2.28
CA ASP A 197 -28.21 9.26 -1.11
C ASP A 197 -27.37 9.57 0.14
N GLY A 198 -27.74 10.63 0.86
CA GLY A 198 -26.90 11.35 1.86
C GLY A 198 -26.51 10.56 3.12
N HIS A 199 -26.53 9.23 3.06
CA HIS A 199 -26.15 8.32 4.13
C HIS A 199 -24.65 7.96 4.14
N SER A 200 -23.92 8.18 3.04
CA SER A 200 -22.47 7.96 2.97
C SER A 200 -21.77 9.21 2.43
N LEU A 201 -20.73 9.68 3.13
CA LEU A 201 -19.87 10.76 2.63
C LEU A 201 -19.22 10.33 1.33
N ALA A 202 -19.17 11.23 0.34
CA ALA A 202 -18.41 10.99 -0.87
C ALA A 202 -16.96 10.65 -0.49
N PRO A 203 -16.30 9.70 -1.18
CA PRO A 203 -14.92 9.27 -0.86
C PRO A 203 -13.94 10.45 -0.76
N LEU A 204 -14.17 11.47 -1.59
CA LEU A 204 -13.45 12.74 -1.56
C LEU A 204 -13.52 13.45 -0.20
N ASP A 205 -14.72 13.55 0.37
CA ASP A 205 -14.93 14.24 1.64
C ASP A 205 -14.36 13.44 2.81
N ALA A 206 -14.41 12.11 2.72
CA ALA A 206 -13.77 11.22 3.68
C ALA A 206 -12.25 11.43 3.74
N VAL A 207 -11.56 11.52 2.60
CA VAL A 207 -10.11 11.80 2.56
C VAL A 207 -9.80 13.21 3.06
N LYS A 208 -10.60 14.22 2.68
CA LYS A 208 -10.43 15.61 3.15
C LYS A 208 -10.58 15.74 4.67
N LYS A 209 -11.52 15.02 5.27
CA LYS A 209 -11.66 14.95 6.74
C LYS A 209 -10.52 14.15 7.36
N GLY A 210 -10.22 13.00 6.78
CA GLY A 210 -9.19 12.07 7.25
C GLY A 210 -7.82 12.72 7.38
N ILE A 211 -7.32 13.38 6.33
CA ILE A 211 -5.99 14.02 6.37
C ILE A 211 -5.86 15.03 7.53
N ARG A 212 -6.93 15.72 7.90
CA ARG A 212 -6.92 16.66 9.04
C ARG A 212 -6.92 15.92 10.37
N LEU A 213 -7.78 14.91 10.51
CA LEU A 213 -7.84 14.07 11.70
C LEU A 213 -6.50 13.39 11.95
N TRP A 214 -5.91 12.77 10.93
CA TRP A 214 -4.68 11.97 11.06
C TRP A 214 -3.40 12.79 11.18
N GLN A 215 -3.47 14.11 10.94
CA GLN A 215 -2.29 14.92 10.60
C GLN A 215 -1.51 14.24 9.46
N GLY A 216 -2.22 13.88 8.39
CA GLY A 216 -1.70 13.03 7.34
C GLY A 216 -0.55 13.70 6.58
N GLN A 217 0.60 13.03 6.56
CA GLN A 217 1.74 13.38 5.71
C GLN A 217 1.53 12.82 4.30
N VAL A 218 1.95 13.60 3.30
CA VAL A 218 1.99 13.19 1.88
C VAL A 218 3.38 13.50 1.30
N PRO A 219 3.76 12.93 0.14
CA PRO A 219 5.05 13.21 -0.48
C PRO A 219 5.26 14.71 -0.73
N LEU A 220 6.43 15.24 -0.38
CA LEU A 220 6.73 16.68 -0.42
C LEU A 220 6.53 17.28 -1.82
N GLU A 221 6.99 16.59 -2.87
CA GLU A 221 6.84 17.03 -4.26
C GLU A 221 5.36 17.07 -4.70
N CYS A 222 4.55 16.12 -4.24
CA CYS A 222 3.11 16.15 -4.48
C CYS A 222 2.43 17.29 -3.69
N GLN A 223 2.83 17.49 -2.43
CA GLN A 223 2.33 18.60 -1.61
C GLN A 223 2.63 19.95 -2.26
N ALA A 224 3.81 20.11 -2.86
CA ALA A 224 4.19 21.32 -3.60
C ALA A 224 3.28 21.59 -4.81
N CYS A 225 2.75 20.54 -5.45
CA CYS A 225 1.74 20.68 -6.52
C CYS A 225 0.36 21.11 -6.00
N TYR A 226 0.03 20.80 -4.74
CA TYR A 226 -1.29 21.03 -4.13
C TYR A 226 -1.20 21.65 -2.72
N PRO A 227 -0.61 22.85 -2.56
CA PRO A 227 -0.27 23.40 -1.25
C PRO A 227 -1.48 23.64 -0.34
N SER A 228 -2.63 24.00 -0.91
CA SER A 228 -3.89 24.21 -0.19
C SER A 228 -4.78 22.96 -0.10
N GLU A 229 -4.46 21.93 -0.87
CA GLU A 229 -5.29 20.72 -1.03
C GLU A 229 -4.45 19.43 -0.98
N PRO A 230 -3.63 19.20 0.07
CA PRO A 230 -2.71 18.06 0.14
C PRO A 230 -3.41 16.70 0.09
N TRP A 231 -4.71 16.63 0.42
CA TRP A 231 -5.56 15.44 0.27
C TRP A 231 -5.54 14.88 -1.16
N ARG A 232 -5.24 15.71 -2.17
CA ARG A 232 -5.11 15.27 -3.57
C ARG A 232 -4.03 14.22 -3.76
N CYS A 233 -3.01 14.20 -2.91
CA CYS A 233 -1.90 13.25 -2.97
C CYS A 233 -2.27 11.82 -2.53
N TYR A 234 -3.47 11.58 -1.99
CA TYR A 234 -3.97 10.21 -1.73
C TYR A 234 -4.42 9.50 -3.02
N PHE A 235 -4.61 10.24 -4.12
CA PHE A 235 -5.04 9.68 -5.40
C PHE A 235 -3.82 9.39 -6.27
N GLY A 236 -3.63 8.11 -6.64
CA GLY A 236 -2.42 7.63 -7.31
C GLY A 236 -2.09 8.41 -8.58
N TYR A 237 -3.08 8.73 -9.41
CA TYR A 237 -2.86 9.47 -10.65
C TYR A 237 -2.39 10.92 -10.45
N ARG A 238 -2.56 11.48 -9.25
CA ARG A 238 -2.07 12.82 -8.87
C ARG A 238 -0.69 12.76 -8.22
N ALA A 239 -0.40 11.73 -7.44
CA ALA A 239 0.88 11.56 -6.75
C ALA A 239 1.96 10.93 -7.63
N TYR A 240 1.58 10.00 -8.52
CA TYR A 240 2.53 9.26 -9.37
C TYR A 240 3.49 10.14 -10.17
N PRO A 241 3.05 11.24 -10.81
CA PRO A 241 3.96 12.09 -11.59
C PRO A 241 5.08 12.75 -10.77
N THR A 242 4.94 12.80 -9.44
CA THR A 242 5.92 13.41 -8.54
C THR A 242 6.81 12.39 -7.84
N LEU A 243 6.58 11.09 -8.04
CA LEU A 243 7.38 10.04 -7.40
C LEU A 243 8.74 9.92 -8.08
N SER A 244 9.80 9.90 -7.27
CA SER A 244 11.17 9.66 -7.73
C SER A 244 11.50 8.18 -7.81
N SER A 245 10.98 7.39 -6.87
CA SER A 245 11.22 5.95 -6.79
C SER A 245 10.33 5.17 -7.77
N PRO A 246 10.84 4.10 -8.41
CA PRO A 246 10.03 3.29 -9.33
C PRO A 246 8.85 2.62 -8.63
N LEU A 247 7.65 2.78 -9.19
CA LEU A 247 6.41 2.17 -8.71
C LEU A 247 5.79 1.27 -9.78
N PHE A 248 5.52 0.01 -9.42
CA PHE A 248 4.65 -0.89 -10.17
C PHE A 248 3.21 -0.76 -9.66
N VAL A 249 2.25 -0.57 -10.56
CA VAL A 249 0.82 -0.45 -10.20
C VAL A 249 0.08 -1.70 -10.65
N PHE A 250 -0.51 -2.41 -9.70
CA PHE A 250 -1.55 -3.40 -9.98
C PHE A 250 -2.91 -2.81 -9.62
N GLN A 251 -3.88 -2.87 -10.53
CA GLN A 251 -5.22 -2.38 -10.25
C GLN A 251 -6.28 -3.17 -11.02
N TRP A 252 -7.31 -3.66 -10.33
CA TRP A 252 -8.50 -4.18 -10.99
C TRP A 252 -9.24 -3.02 -11.68
N LEU A 253 -9.53 -3.13 -12.98
CA LEU A 253 -10.28 -2.08 -13.69
C LEU A 253 -11.70 -1.92 -13.12
N PHE A 254 -12.24 -2.97 -12.50
CA PHE A 254 -13.53 -2.93 -11.82
C PHE A 254 -13.35 -3.23 -10.33
N ASP A 255 -12.49 -2.45 -9.66
CA ASP A 255 -12.16 -2.64 -8.25
C ASP A 255 -13.39 -2.49 -7.32
N GLU A 256 -13.63 -3.49 -6.46
CA GLU A 256 -14.79 -3.52 -5.57
C GLU A 256 -14.79 -2.39 -4.52
N ALA A 257 -13.61 -1.96 -4.06
CA ALA A 257 -13.52 -0.85 -3.12
C ALA A 257 -13.83 0.48 -3.80
N GLN A 258 -13.41 0.69 -5.06
CA GLN A 258 -13.87 1.84 -5.85
C GLN A 258 -15.39 1.79 -6.10
N MET A 259 -15.96 0.64 -6.45
CA MET A 259 -17.42 0.49 -6.62
C MET A 259 -18.20 0.80 -5.34
N THR A 260 -17.65 0.38 -4.19
CA THR A 260 -18.21 0.69 -2.87
C THR A 260 -18.12 2.17 -2.56
N ALA A 261 -16.97 2.78 -2.83
CA ALA A 261 -16.72 4.20 -2.66
C ALA A 261 -17.64 5.06 -3.55
N ASP A 262 -17.90 4.60 -4.78
CA ASP A 262 -18.82 5.23 -5.75
C ASP A 262 -20.30 4.98 -5.41
N ASN A 263 -20.62 4.27 -4.33
CA ASN A 263 -21.98 3.95 -3.88
C ASN A 263 -22.84 3.25 -4.97
N VAL A 264 -22.23 2.33 -5.73
CA VAL A 264 -22.93 1.60 -6.79
C VAL A 264 -23.87 0.53 -6.21
N GLY A 265 -23.54 -0.02 -5.04
CA GLY A 265 -24.21 -1.18 -4.45
C GLY A 265 -23.99 -2.46 -5.26
N ALA A 266 -24.75 -3.52 -4.95
CA ALA A 266 -24.73 -4.73 -5.77
C ALA A 266 -25.37 -4.43 -7.14
N PRO A 267 -24.65 -4.61 -8.27
CA PRO A 267 -25.15 -4.19 -9.58
C PRO A 267 -26.22 -5.15 -10.08
N VAL A 268 -27.46 -4.69 -10.13
CA VAL A 268 -28.64 -5.46 -10.59
C VAL A 268 -29.40 -4.76 -11.74
N THR A 269 -29.05 -3.52 -12.06
CA THR A 269 -29.67 -2.72 -13.12
C THR A 269 -28.67 -2.39 -14.23
N LYS A 270 -29.19 -2.13 -15.43
CA LYS A 270 -28.37 -1.69 -16.57
C LYS A 270 -27.61 -0.39 -16.25
N GLN A 271 -28.25 0.56 -15.56
CA GLN A 271 -27.65 1.84 -15.20
C GLN A 271 -26.44 1.68 -14.28
N GLN A 272 -26.50 0.76 -13.31
CA GLN A 272 -25.35 0.42 -12.46
C GLN A 272 -24.22 -0.19 -13.29
N TRP A 273 -24.53 -1.12 -14.20
CA TRP A 273 -23.53 -1.72 -15.09
C TRP A 273 -22.89 -0.71 -16.04
N ASP A 274 -23.68 0.19 -16.62
CA ASP A 274 -23.18 1.27 -17.48
C ASP A 274 -22.24 2.20 -16.70
N TYR A 275 -22.55 2.50 -15.43
CA TYR A 275 -21.68 3.28 -14.56
C TYR A 275 -20.35 2.55 -14.23
N ILE A 276 -20.41 1.24 -13.93
CA ILE A 276 -19.22 0.41 -13.68
C ILE A 276 -18.34 0.34 -14.93
N HIS A 277 -18.92 0.24 -16.12
CA HIS A 277 -18.16 0.27 -17.38
C HIS A 277 -17.42 1.60 -17.55
N GLN A 278 -18.10 2.74 -17.32
CA GLN A 278 -17.46 4.06 -17.36
C GLN A 278 -16.37 4.22 -16.28
N MET A 279 -16.54 3.60 -15.12
CA MET A 279 -15.52 3.54 -14.07
C MET A 279 -14.25 2.84 -14.58
N GLY A 280 -14.40 1.68 -15.20
CA GLY A 280 -13.27 0.94 -15.78
C GLY A 280 -12.55 1.71 -16.89
N ASP A 281 -13.29 2.41 -17.74
CA ASP A 281 -12.70 3.29 -18.74
C ASP A 281 -11.91 4.45 -18.11
N SER A 282 -12.48 5.06 -17.05
CA SER A 282 -11.81 6.15 -16.31
C SER A 282 -10.52 5.68 -15.63
N LEU A 283 -10.54 4.49 -15.02
CA LEU A 283 -9.34 3.87 -14.43
C LEU A 283 -8.29 3.60 -15.50
N ARG A 284 -8.68 2.98 -16.62
CA ARG A 284 -7.76 2.72 -17.74
C ARG A 284 -7.10 4.01 -18.26
N SER A 285 -7.87 5.07 -18.45
CA SER A 285 -7.34 6.38 -18.89
C SER A 285 -6.39 7.01 -17.87
N SER A 286 -6.60 6.77 -16.57
CA SER A 286 -5.71 7.31 -15.53
C SER A 286 -4.29 6.74 -15.57
N PHE A 287 -4.10 5.58 -16.22
CA PHE A 287 -2.79 4.92 -16.34
C PHE A 287 -1.94 5.38 -17.54
N HIS A 288 -2.40 6.34 -18.35
CA HIS A 288 -1.71 6.72 -19.59
C HIS A 288 -0.22 7.11 -19.42
N ASN A 289 0.16 7.65 -18.26
CA ASN A 289 1.54 8.04 -17.93
C ASN A 289 2.23 7.07 -16.95
N VAL A 290 1.61 5.95 -16.61
CA VAL A 290 2.19 4.97 -15.69
C VAL A 290 3.13 4.04 -16.45
N SER A 291 4.41 4.03 -16.05
CA SER A 291 5.45 3.27 -16.74
C SER A 291 5.34 1.75 -16.57
N ALA A 292 4.84 1.27 -15.43
CA ALA A 292 4.68 -0.14 -15.13
C ALA A 292 3.32 -0.39 -14.48
N VAL A 293 2.39 -0.94 -15.26
CA VAL A 293 1.01 -1.20 -14.82
C VAL A 293 0.56 -2.59 -15.25
N PHE A 294 -0.20 -3.27 -14.39
CA PHE A 294 -0.89 -4.51 -14.69
C PHE A 294 -2.36 -4.35 -14.26
N ALA A 295 -3.26 -4.16 -15.23
CA ALA A 295 -4.65 -3.76 -14.97
C ALA A 295 -5.68 -4.67 -15.65
N PRO A 296 -6.01 -5.83 -15.05
CA PRO A 296 -6.97 -6.78 -15.62
C PRO A 296 -8.42 -6.28 -15.52
N SER A 297 -9.23 -6.62 -16.53
CA SER A 297 -10.66 -6.32 -16.63
C SER A 297 -11.53 -7.27 -15.78
N CYS A 298 -11.29 -7.33 -14.47
CA CYS A 298 -12.06 -8.18 -13.55
C CYS A 298 -12.64 -7.38 -12.37
N ILE A 299 -13.74 -7.90 -11.80
CA ILE A 299 -14.28 -7.43 -10.53
C ILE A 299 -13.61 -8.22 -9.41
N SER A 300 -12.82 -7.54 -8.59
CA SER A 300 -12.12 -8.09 -7.43
C SER A 300 -11.51 -6.94 -6.64
N HIS A 301 -10.96 -7.23 -5.47
CA HIS A 301 -10.12 -6.31 -4.72
C HIS A 301 -8.91 -7.05 -4.15
N SER A 302 -7.72 -6.44 -4.25
CA SER A 302 -6.40 -6.98 -3.89
C SER A 302 -5.99 -8.26 -4.63
N VAL A 303 -4.69 -8.56 -4.67
CA VAL A 303 -4.17 -9.78 -5.29
C VAL A 303 -2.86 -10.28 -4.68
N LEU A 304 -1.98 -9.39 -4.18
CA LEU A 304 -0.57 -9.75 -3.92
C LEU A 304 -0.36 -10.82 -2.85
N THR A 305 -1.29 -11.01 -1.93
CA THR A 305 -1.20 -12.03 -0.86
C THR A 305 -2.13 -13.22 -1.09
N LYS A 306 -2.84 -13.26 -2.22
CA LYS A 306 -3.71 -14.38 -2.60
C LYS A 306 -2.86 -15.52 -3.17
N LYS A 307 -3.22 -16.76 -2.83
CA LYS A 307 -2.47 -17.96 -3.27
C LYS A 307 -2.50 -18.17 -4.79
N ASP A 308 -3.56 -17.71 -5.43
CA ASP A 308 -3.83 -17.82 -6.85
C ASP A 308 -3.39 -16.57 -7.64
N TRP A 309 -2.61 -15.65 -7.06
CA TRP A 309 -2.14 -14.44 -7.75
C TRP A 309 -1.40 -14.71 -9.08
N GLN A 310 -0.79 -15.88 -9.21
CA GLN A 310 -0.11 -16.34 -10.44
C GLN A 310 -1.06 -16.76 -11.57
N SER A 311 -2.35 -16.98 -11.27
CA SER A 311 -3.37 -17.35 -12.26
C SER A 311 -3.84 -16.16 -13.09
N ILE A 312 -3.66 -14.94 -12.58
CA ILE A 312 -4.09 -13.72 -13.26
C ILE A 312 -3.10 -13.38 -14.36
N LYS A 313 -3.61 -13.26 -15.59
CA LYS A 313 -2.83 -13.00 -16.80
C LYS A 313 -3.43 -11.89 -17.65
N ILE A 314 -2.56 -11.15 -18.34
CA ILE A 314 -2.89 -10.25 -19.45
C ILE A 314 -1.94 -10.64 -20.58
N ASP A 315 -2.47 -10.87 -21.78
CA ASP A 315 -1.69 -11.31 -22.95
C ASP A 315 -0.77 -12.51 -22.65
N GLU A 316 -1.31 -13.50 -21.94
CA GLU A 316 -0.60 -14.70 -21.44
C GLU A 316 0.53 -14.48 -20.42
N ILE A 317 0.81 -13.22 -20.05
CA ILE A 317 1.81 -12.87 -19.04
C ILE A 317 1.14 -12.81 -17.66
N SER A 318 1.64 -13.60 -16.71
CA SER A 318 1.13 -13.57 -15.34
C SER A 318 1.64 -12.35 -14.56
N LEU A 319 0.92 -11.96 -13.51
CA LEU A 319 1.35 -10.87 -12.62
C LEU A 319 2.77 -11.08 -12.06
N PRO A 320 3.14 -12.25 -11.51
CA PRO A 320 4.53 -12.50 -11.06
C PRO A 320 5.57 -12.32 -12.16
N GLN A 321 5.26 -12.75 -13.40
CA GLN A 321 6.16 -12.58 -14.54
C GLN A 321 6.34 -11.11 -14.91
N ALA A 322 5.24 -10.34 -15.00
CA ALA A 322 5.29 -8.91 -15.28
C ALA A 322 6.08 -8.14 -14.22
N LEU A 323 5.83 -8.43 -12.94
CA LEU A 323 6.55 -7.83 -11.82
C LEU A 323 8.05 -8.17 -11.86
N ARG A 324 8.39 -9.41 -12.26
CA ARG A 324 9.79 -9.83 -12.41
C ARG A 324 10.48 -9.12 -13.59
N CYS A 325 9.79 -8.97 -14.71
CA CYS A 325 10.30 -8.19 -15.86
C CYS A 325 10.59 -6.74 -15.46
N TRP A 326 9.67 -6.10 -14.73
CA TRP A 326 9.89 -4.76 -14.19
C TRP A 326 11.05 -4.70 -13.20
N GLU A 327 11.18 -5.67 -12.29
CA GLU A 327 12.31 -5.72 -11.35
C GLU A 327 13.66 -5.83 -12.08
N MET A 328 13.73 -6.57 -13.19
CA MET A 328 14.95 -6.69 -13.99
C MET A 328 15.23 -5.49 -14.90
N SER A 329 14.23 -4.65 -15.15
CA SER A 329 14.39 -3.44 -15.96
C SER A 329 15.31 -2.44 -15.24
N HIS A 330 16.32 -1.95 -15.96
CA HIS A 330 17.24 -0.93 -15.45
C HIS A 330 16.68 0.45 -15.79
N PRO A 331 16.62 1.40 -14.84
CA PRO A 331 16.21 2.78 -15.12
C PRO A 331 17.10 3.54 -16.13
N HIS A 332 18.24 2.97 -16.55
CA HIS A 332 19.24 3.63 -17.40
C HIS A 332 19.77 2.76 -18.56
N GLN A 333 18.93 2.46 -19.55
CA GLN A 333 19.38 2.04 -20.89
C GLN A 333 18.62 2.74 -22.04
N ASN A 334 18.27 4.01 -21.86
CA ASN A 334 18.05 4.92 -23.00
C ASN A 334 19.33 5.71 -23.26
N THR A 335 20.40 5.02 -23.66
CA THR A 335 21.43 5.64 -24.49
C THR A 335 21.08 5.33 -25.93
N SER A 336 20.56 6.34 -26.60
CA SER A 336 20.45 6.45 -28.05
C SER A 336 21.80 6.11 -28.70
N THR A 337 21.97 4.84 -29.06
CA THR A 337 22.88 4.45 -30.13
C THR A 337 22.17 4.79 -31.43
N ALA A 338 22.23 6.07 -31.79
CA ALA A 338 22.16 6.45 -33.20
C ALA A 338 23.45 5.92 -33.83
N MET A 339 23.42 4.66 -34.28
CA MET A 339 24.39 4.19 -35.26
C MET A 339 23.93 4.69 -36.61
N SER A 340 24.69 5.66 -37.11
CA SER A 340 24.76 6.05 -38.49
C SER A 340 25.02 4.82 -39.37
N THR A 341 24.15 4.60 -40.36
CA THR A 341 24.50 4.18 -41.72
C THR A 341 23.47 4.75 -42.67
#